data_AF-A0A923YM53-F1
#
_entry.id   AF-A0A923YM53-F1
#
_cell.length_a   1.000
_cell.length_b   1.000
_cell.length_c   1.000
_cell.angle_alpha   90.00
_cell.angle_beta   90.00
_cell.angle_gamma   90.00
#
_symmetry.space_group_name_H-M   'P 1'
#
loop_
_entity.id
_entity.type
_entity.pdbx_description
1 polymer ?
#
loop_
_entity_poly.entity_id
_entity_poly.type
_entity_poly.pdbx_seq_one_letter_code
_entity_poly.pdbx_strand_id
1 'polypeptide(L)'
;QNKISIVKIAVSKLVYFFVVLVVPTLFFNIPFLQVLVGFLIMHFIAGLLLTVVFQLAHSVEGTSHPLPCSKGNLENNWAVHQLNTTVNFSRHNKLLSWYIGGLNFQVEHHLFPNICHVHYPKIAGIVKSTAEEFGIPYLEKKSFWEALTSHIRTLRRFGNIPTLNEALS
;
A
#
# COMPACT_ATOMS: atom_id res chain seq x y z
N GLN A 1 1.14 13.17 -29.49
CA GLN A 1 0.38 12.30 -28.57
C GLN A 1 0.33 12.86 -27.13
N ASN A 2 1.45 13.27 -26.51
CA ASN A 2 1.47 13.78 -25.12
C ASN A 2 0.57 15.01 -24.86
N LYS A 3 0.48 15.99 -25.79
CA LYS A 3 -0.38 17.18 -25.62
C LYS A 3 -1.86 16.83 -25.48
N ILE A 4 -2.35 15.88 -26.27
CA ILE A 4 -3.75 15.42 -26.21
C ILE A 4 -4.02 14.73 -24.87
N SER A 5 -3.09 13.91 -24.38
CA SER A 5 -3.22 13.25 -23.08
C SER A 5 -3.25 14.26 -21.92
N ILE A 6 -2.41 15.29 -21.95
CA ILE A 6 -2.39 16.34 -20.93
C ILE A 6 -3.71 17.12 -20.93
N VAL A 7 -4.22 17.50 -22.10
CA VAL A 7 -5.52 18.19 -22.23
C VAL A 7 -6.65 17.31 -21.69
N LYS A 8 -6.66 16.02 -22.01
CA LYS A 8 -7.64 15.07 -21.47
C LYS A 8 -7.59 15.02 -19.93
N ILE A 9 -6.41 14.92 -19.33
CA ILE A 9 -6.25 14.91 -17.86
C ILE A 9 -6.76 16.22 -17.26
N ALA A 10 -6.42 17.37 -17.85
CA ALA A 10 -6.86 18.67 -17.37
C ALA A 10 -8.40 18.81 -17.42
N VAL A 11 -9.02 18.48 -18.56
CA VAL A 11 -10.47 18.52 -18.73
C VAL A 11 -11.17 17.56 -17.75
N SER A 12 -10.69 16.33 -17.62
CA SER A 12 -11.25 15.37 -16.67
C SER A 12 -11.18 15.85 -15.22
N LYS A 13 -10.09 16.51 -14.82
CA LYS A 13 -9.97 17.11 -13.48
C LYS A 13 -10.95 18.27 -13.29
N LEU A 14 -11.08 19.15 -14.28
CA LEU A 14 -12.05 20.25 -14.22
C LEU A 14 -13.48 19.73 -14.09
N VAL A 15 -13.85 18.73 -14.88
CA VAL A 15 -15.17 18.08 -14.79
C VAL A 15 -15.36 17.44 -13.42
N TYR A 16 -14.37 16.72 -12.90
CA TYR A 16 -14.42 16.12 -11.56
C TYR A 16 -14.65 17.17 -10.48
N PHE A 17 -13.84 18.23 -10.43
CA PHE A 17 -14.00 19.28 -9.43
C PHE A 17 -15.33 20.02 -9.57
N PHE A 18 -15.80 20.28 -10.79
CA PHE A 18 -17.11 20.87 -11.01
C PHE A 18 -18.24 19.97 -10.48
N VAL A 19 -18.23 18.69 -10.83
CA VAL A 19 -19.26 17.73 -10.38
C VAL A 19 -19.23 17.56 -8.86
N VAL A 20 -18.07 17.52 -8.23
CA VAL A 20 -17.98 17.24 -6.79
C VAL A 20 -18.17 18.49 -5.94
N LEU A 21 -17.68 19.66 -6.37
CA LEU A 21 -17.71 20.89 -5.56
C LEU A 21 -18.86 21.84 -5.91
N VAL A 22 -19.32 21.84 -7.17
CA VAL A 22 -20.26 22.87 -7.66
C VAL A 22 -21.67 22.32 -7.81
N VAL A 23 -21.85 21.11 -8.38
CA VAL A 23 -23.18 20.50 -8.58
C VAL A 23 -23.98 20.36 -7.27
N PRO A 24 -23.40 19.94 -6.12
CA PRO A 24 -24.14 19.86 -4.86
C PRO A 24 -24.72 21.20 -4.41
N THR A 25 -23.98 22.29 -4.62
CA THR A 25 -24.43 23.64 -4.28
C THR A 25 -25.50 24.14 -5.24
N LEU A 26 -25.37 23.89 -6.54
CA LEU A 26 -26.32 24.38 -7.54
C LEU A 26 -27.66 23.64 -7.55
N PHE A 27 -27.63 22.31 -7.43
CA PHE A 27 -28.82 21.48 -7.63
C PHE A 27 -29.50 21.04 -6.33
N PHE A 28 -28.76 21.00 -5.22
CA PHE A 28 -29.27 20.55 -3.92
C PHE A 28 -29.27 21.65 -2.85
N ASN A 29 -28.90 22.88 -3.23
CA ASN A 29 -28.81 24.05 -2.33
C ASN A 29 -27.92 23.81 -1.09
N ILE A 30 -26.92 22.95 -1.19
CA ILE A 30 -25.97 22.70 -0.09
C ILE A 30 -24.94 23.84 -0.06
N PRO A 31 -24.75 24.56 1.07
CA PRO A 31 -23.77 25.62 1.19
C PRO A 31 -22.37 25.17 0.73
N PHE A 32 -21.70 25.96 -0.11
CA PHE A 32 -20.39 25.60 -0.68
C PHE A 32 -19.36 25.21 0.38
N LEU A 33 -19.35 25.90 1.52
CA LEU A 33 -18.45 25.58 2.63
C LEU A 33 -18.69 24.17 3.18
N GLN A 34 -19.94 23.70 3.28
CA GLN A 34 -20.25 22.34 3.71
C GLN A 34 -19.77 21.31 2.68
N VAL A 35 -19.93 21.59 1.38
CA VAL A 35 -19.42 20.73 0.30
C VAL A 35 -17.90 20.65 0.35
N LEU A 36 -17.21 21.78 0.52
CA LEU A 36 -15.76 21.86 0.62
C LEU A 36 -15.23 21.10 1.84
N VAL A 37 -15.85 21.28 3.01
CA VAL A 37 -15.48 20.55 4.23
C VAL A 37 -15.70 19.05 4.04
N GLY A 38 -16.84 18.63 3.48
CA GLY A 38 -17.12 17.23 3.17
C GLY A 38 -16.09 16.64 2.20
N PHE A 39 -15.72 17.40 1.16
CA PHE A 39 -14.67 17.02 0.21
C PHE A 39 -13.31 16.79 0.89
N LEU A 40 -12.89 17.72 1.75
CA LEU A 40 -11.62 17.64 2.47
C LEU A 40 -11.60 16.47 3.46
N ILE A 41 -12.68 16.27 4.22
CA ILE A 41 -12.82 15.15 5.15
C ILE A 41 -12.77 13.82 4.38
N MET A 42 -13.49 13.71 3.27
CA MET A 42 -13.50 12.50 2.44
C MET A 42 -12.08 12.17 1.92
N HIS A 43 -11.34 13.15 1.40
CA HIS A 43 -9.97 12.92 0.92
C HIS A 43 -9.00 12.60 2.06
N PHE A 44 -9.16 13.25 3.22
CA PHE A 44 -8.35 12.98 4.40
C PHE A 44 -8.55 11.53 4.87
N ILE A 45 -9.80 11.09 5.03
CA ILE A 45 -10.13 9.72 5.46
C ILE A 45 -9.66 8.71 4.41
N ALA A 46 -9.94 8.93 3.13
CA ALA A 46 -9.50 8.04 2.06
C ALA A 46 -7.97 7.93 2.01
N GLY A 47 -7.27 9.06 2.10
CA GLY A 47 -5.81 9.11 2.15
C GLY A 47 -5.23 8.41 3.36
N LEU A 48 -5.82 8.60 4.54
CA LEU A 48 -5.41 7.92 5.77
C LEU A 48 -5.59 6.40 5.67
N LEU A 49 -6.75 5.94 5.21
CA LEU A 49 -7.04 4.51 5.04
C LEU A 49 -6.08 3.88 4.03
N LEU A 50 -5.88 4.51 2.87
CA LEU A 50 -4.98 4.01 1.83
C LEU A 50 -3.55 3.94 2.35
N THR A 51 -3.09 4.99 3.03
CA THR A 51 -1.73 5.08 3.59
C THR A 51 -1.48 3.94 4.58
N VAL A 52 -2.40 3.74 5.53
CA VAL A 52 -2.29 2.66 6.52
C VAL A 52 -2.23 1.31 5.81
N VAL A 53 -3.21 0.98 4.96
CA VAL A 53 -3.28 -0.33 4.28
C VAL A 53 -2.01 -0.63 3.47
N PHE A 54 -1.48 0.34 2.71
CA PHE A 54 -0.28 0.13 1.91
C PHE A 54 1.00 0.00 2.74
N GLN A 55 1.12 0.77 3.83
CA GLN A 55 2.29 0.73 4.70
C GLN A 55 2.41 -0.58 5.47
N LEU A 56 1.27 -1.18 5.87
CA LEU A 56 1.26 -2.48 6.54
C LEU A 56 1.87 -3.60 5.70
N ALA A 57 1.89 -3.45 4.38
CA ALA A 57 2.43 -4.45 3.48
C ALA A 57 3.92 -4.27 3.14
N HIS A 58 4.54 -3.12 3.48
CA HIS A 58 5.90 -2.79 3.05
C HIS A 58 6.81 -2.21 4.15
N SER A 59 6.26 -1.82 5.31
CA SER A 59 7.01 -1.15 6.39
C SER A 59 6.66 -1.74 7.75
N VAL A 60 6.89 -3.04 7.90
CA VAL A 60 6.65 -3.82 9.13
C VAL A 60 7.89 -4.64 9.48
N GLU A 61 7.98 -5.10 10.73
CA GLU A 61 9.13 -5.89 11.19
C GLU A 61 9.24 -7.20 10.40
N GLY A 62 10.44 -7.47 9.88
CA GLY A 62 10.78 -8.67 9.12
C GLY A 62 11.16 -8.40 7.67
N THR A 63 10.81 -7.24 7.10
CA THR A 63 11.25 -6.88 5.75
C THR A 63 12.72 -6.54 5.73
N SER A 64 13.49 -7.10 4.79
CA SER A 64 14.88 -6.73 4.55
C SER A 64 14.98 -5.99 3.22
N HIS A 65 15.73 -4.88 3.19
CA HIS A 65 16.08 -4.18 1.96
C HIS A 65 17.53 -4.58 1.60
N PRO A 66 17.74 -5.63 0.79
CA PRO A 66 19.07 -6.08 0.45
C PRO A 66 19.84 -4.95 -0.25
N LEU A 67 21.07 -4.69 0.20
CA LEU A 67 21.98 -3.75 -0.45
C LEU A 67 22.59 -4.42 -1.70
N PRO A 68 22.92 -3.66 -2.75
CA PRO A 68 23.62 -4.21 -3.92
C PRO A 68 24.95 -4.84 -3.50
N CYS A 69 25.37 -5.90 -4.19
CA CYS A 69 26.70 -6.44 -3.97
C CYS A 69 27.78 -5.42 -4.43
N SER A 70 29.05 -5.68 -4.12
CA SER A 70 30.19 -4.81 -4.48
C SER A 70 30.34 -4.51 -5.98
N LYS A 71 29.61 -5.23 -6.85
CA LYS A 71 29.52 -4.99 -8.31
C LYS A 71 28.31 -4.15 -8.74
N GLY A 72 27.51 -3.62 -7.80
CA GLY A 72 26.31 -2.85 -8.08
C GLY A 72 25.10 -3.66 -8.54
N ASN A 73 25.22 -5.00 -8.60
CA ASN A 73 24.12 -5.89 -8.98
C ASN A 73 23.40 -6.40 -7.72
N LEU A 74 22.08 -6.27 -7.71
CA LEU A 74 21.22 -7.15 -6.91
C LEU A 74 21.16 -8.48 -7.66
N GLU A 75 21.55 -9.59 -7.02
CA GLU A 75 21.41 -10.90 -7.66
C GLU A 75 19.95 -11.15 -8.08
N ASN A 76 19.83 -11.82 -9.22
CA ASN A 76 18.75 -11.80 -10.20
C ASN A 76 17.44 -12.50 -9.76
N ASN A 77 17.05 -12.42 -8.49
CA ASN A 77 15.85 -13.10 -8.01
C ASN A 77 14.81 -12.08 -7.54
N TRP A 78 14.26 -11.33 -8.49
CA TRP A 78 13.16 -10.37 -8.26
C TRP A 78 12.04 -10.97 -7.41
N ALA A 79 11.69 -12.25 -7.60
CA ALA A 79 10.67 -12.93 -6.81
C ALA A 79 11.08 -13.08 -5.33
N VAL A 80 12.33 -13.47 -5.06
CA VAL A 80 12.90 -13.47 -3.70
C VAL A 80 12.94 -12.08 -3.10
N HIS A 81 13.24 -11.06 -3.90
CA HIS A 81 13.18 -9.68 -3.42
C HIS A 81 11.76 -9.32 -2.97
N GLN A 82 10.75 -9.59 -3.79
CA GLN A 82 9.34 -9.34 -3.44
C GLN A 82 8.93 -10.08 -2.16
N LEU A 83 9.36 -11.33 -1.97
CA LEU A 83 9.09 -12.11 -0.75
C LEU A 83 9.78 -11.52 0.50
N ASN A 84 10.97 -10.94 0.35
CA ASN A 84 11.73 -10.34 1.45
C ASN A 84 11.28 -8.93 1.82
N THR A 85 10.71 -8.17 0.88
CA THR A 85 10.31 -6.76 1.10
C THR A 85 8.82 -6.57 1.32
N THR A 86 8.03 -7.62 1.13
CA THR A 86 6.58 -7.53 1.16
C THR A 86 6.01 -8.46 2.23
N VAL A 87 5.00 -7.97 2.94
CA VAL A 87 4.33 -8.73 4.00
C VAL A 87 2.84 -8.81 3.72
N ASN A 88 2.31 -10.02 3.77
CA ASN A 88 0.86 -10.24 3.76
C ASN A 88 0.29 -10.09 5.17
N PHE A 89 -0.99 -9.74 5.29
CA PHE A 89 -1.63 -9.65 6.60
C PHE A 89 -3.07 -10.16 6.57
N SER A 90 -3.59 -10.66 7.69
CA SER A 90 -5.01 -11.03 7.81
C SER A 90 -5.61 -11.85 6.65
N ARG A 91 -4.83 -12.76 6.03
CA ARG A 91 -5.24 -13.51 4.83
C ARG A 91 -6.55 -14.30 4.99
N HIS A 92 -6.87 -14.69 6.22
CA HIS A 92 -8.09 -15.45 6.52
C HIS A 92 -9.32 -14.57 6.82
N ASN A 93 -9.15 -13.24 6.93
CA ASN A 93 -10.26 -12.32 7.14
C ASN A 93 -10.87 -11.91 5.79
N LYS A 94 -11.91 -12.65 5.38
CA LYS A 94 -12.60 -12.43 4.10
C LYS A 94 -13.27 -11.05 4.00
N LEU A 95 -13.84 -10.57 5.12
CA LEU A 95 -14.49 -9.25 5.14
C LEU A 95 -13.48 -8.14 4.91
N LEU A 96 -12.35 -8.18 5.63
CA LEU A 96 -11.26 -7.22 5.43
C LEU A 96 -10.71 -7.32 4.02
N SER A 97 -10.44 -8.53 3.53
CA SER A 97 -9.89 -8.76 2.19
C SER A 97 -10.80 -8.21 1.10
N TRP A 98 -12.13 -8.34 1.24
CA TRP A 98 -13.10 -7.71 0.35
C TRP A 98 -13.07 -6.18 0.45
N TYR A 99 -13.09 -5.65 1.68
CA TYR A 99 -13.13 -4.20 1.93
C TYR A 99 -11.94 -3.45 1.33
N ILE A 100 -10.74 -4.01 1.44
CA ILE A 100 -9.51 -3.41 0.90
C ILE A 100 -9.16 -3.92 -0.50
N GLY A 101 -10.06 -4.64 -1.19
CA GLY A 101 -9.83 -5.12 -2.55
C GLY A 101 -8.64 -6.08 -2.71
N GLY A 102 -8.35 -6.88 -1.69
CA GLY A 102 -7.27 -7.87 -1.69
C GLY A 102 -5.87 -7.30 -1.43
N LEU A 103 -5.75 -6.02 -1.06
CA LEU A 103 -4.47 -5.35 -0.75
C LEU A 103 -3.69 -5.96 0.43
N ASN A 104 -4.27 -6.93 1.15
CA ASN A 104 -3.57 -7.70 2.17
C ASN A 104 -2.80 -8.92 1.64
N PHE A 105 -2.86 -9.14 0.32
CA PHE A 105 -2.13 -10.15 -0.45
C PHE A 105 -1.13 -9.47 -1.40
N GLN A 106 -0.25 -8.61 -0.85
CA GLN A 106 0.69 -7.88 -1.70
C GLN A 106 1.79 -8.74 -2.29
N VAL A 107 2.18 -9.83 -1.62
CA VAL A 107 3.14 -10.78 -2.19
C VAL A 107 2.60 -11.31 -3.53
N GLU A 108 1.33 -11.73 -3.56
CA GLU A 108 0.70 -12.26 -4.78
C GLU A 108 0.44 -11.17 -5.81
N HIS A 109 0.10 -9.95 -5.38
CA HIS A 109 -0.07 -8.82 -6.29
C HIS A 109 1.22 -8.49 -7.05
N HIS A 110 2.36 -8.46 -6.34
CA HIS A 110 3.65 -8.18 -6.97
C HIS A 110 4.12 -9.34 -7.83
N LEU A 111 3.98 -10.59 -7.37
CA LEU A 111 4.39 -11.77 -8.12
C LEU A 111 3.52 -12.03 -9.36
N PHE A 112 2.22 -11.72 -9.29
CA PHE A 112 1.23 -12.03 -10.32
C PHE A 112 0.31 -10.83 -10.64
N PRO A 113 0.84 -9.71 -11.15
CA PRO A 113 0.10 -8.45 -11.30
C PRO A 113 -1.09 -8.55 -12.29
N ASN A 114 -1.07 -9.56 -13.16
CA ASN A 114 -2.12 -9.79 -14.16
C ASN A 114 -3.25 -10.71 -13.67
N ILE A 115 -3.19 -11.21 -12.43
CA ILE A 115 -4.21 -12.10 -11.87
C ILE A 115 -5.17 -11.29 -10.99
N CYS A 116 -6.48 -11.57 -11.12
CA CYS A 116 -7.48 -10.94 -10.29
C CYS A 116 -7.34 -11.34 -8.80
N HIS A 117 -7.49 -10.36 -7.91
CA HIS A 117 -7.30 -10.53 -6.46
C HIS A 117 -8.18 -11.61 -5.81
N VAL A 118 -9.30 -11.98 -6.45
CA VAL A 118 -10.15 -13.09 -6.00
C VAL A 118 -9.41 -14.43 -5.96
N HIS A 119 -8.34 -14.59 -6.73
CA HIS A 119 -7.52 -15.79 -6.76
C HIS A 119 -6.36 -15.78 -5.76
N TYR A 120 -5.99 -14.59 -5.24
CA TYR A 120 -4.86 -14.46 -4.32
C TYR A 120 -4.95 -15.36 -3.09
N PRO A 121 -6.11 -15.59 -2.45
CA PRO A 121 -6.17 -16.50 -1.30
C PRO A 121 -5.70 -17.93 -1.60
N LYS A 122 -5.96 -18.44 -2.81
CA LYS A 122 -5.50 -19.77 -3.23
C LYS A 122 -4.03 -19.76 -3.63
N ILE A 123 -3.63 -18.74 -4.40
CA ILE A 123 -2.25 -18.56 -4.85
C ILE A 123 -1.30 -18.39 -3.67
N ALA A 124 -1.72 -17.65 -2.65
CA ALA A 124 -0.94 -17.41 -1.44
C ALA A 124 -0.65 -18.70 -0.64
N GLY A 125 -1.45 -19.75 -0.80
CA GLY A 125 -1.12 -21.08 -0.28
C GLY A 125 0.04 -21.71 -1.05
N ILE A 126 -0.03 -21.67 -2.38
CA ILE A 126 0.98 -22.22 -3.28
C ILE A 126 2.32 -21.49 -3.11
N VAL A 127 2.30 -20.16 -3.16
CA VAL A 127 3.50 -19.31 -3.00
C VAL A 127 4.18 -19.59 -1.66
N LYS A 128 3.42 -19.70 -0.57
CA LYS A 128 3.97 -19.99 0.75
C LYS A 128 4.67 -21.36 0.78
N SER A 129 4.02 -22.41 0.26
CA SER A 129 4.62 -23.75 0.20
C SER A 129 5.86 -23.79 -0.66
N THR A 130 5.87 -23.11 -1.80
CA THR A 130 7.06 -22.98 -2.66
C THR A 130 8.16 -22.18 -1.95
N ALA A 131 7.86 -21.06 -1.30
CA ALA A 131 8.86 -20.31 -0.56
C ALA A 131 9.53 -21.17 0.53
N GLU A 132 8.74 -21.97 1.26
CA GLU A 132 9.22 -22.92 2.26
C GLU A 132 10.13 -24.01 1.66
N GLU A 133 9.77 -24.59 0.50
CA GLU A 133 10.57 -25.59 -0.22
C GLU A 133 11.96 -25.06 -0.59
N PHE A 134 12.05 -23.79 -0.97
CA PHE A 134 13.30 -23.15 -1.37
C PHE A 134 14.01 -22.42 -0.21
N GLY A 135 13.51 -22.55 1.03
CA GLY A 135 14.10 -21.91 2.21
C GLY A 135 14.01 -20.38 2.22
N ILE A 136 13.06 -19.80 1.49
CA ILE A 136 12.84 -18.36 1.37
C ILE A 136 11.73 -17.95 2.36
N PRO A 137 11.87 -16.85 3.11
CA PRO A 137 10.83 -16.41 4.03
C PRO A 137 9.58 -15.93 3.27
N TYR A 138 8.42 -16.44 3.68
CA TYR A 138 7.12 -15.88 3.32
C TYR A 138 6.59 -15.08 4.52
N LEU A 139 6.68 -13.76 4.44
CA LEU A 139 6.34 -12.89 5.55
C LEU A 139 4.82 -12.67 5.63
N GLU A 140 4.22 -13.05 6.76
CA GLU A 140 2.81 -12.78 7.04
C GLU A 140 2.53 -12.39 8.49
N LYS A 141 1.55 -11.51 8.69
CA LYS A 141 0.97 -11.19 10.01
C LYS A 141 -0.44 -11.78 10.11
N LYS A 142 -0.78 -12.41 11.23
CA LYS A 142 -2.05 -13.14 11.38
C LYS A 142 -3.25 -12.20 11.44
N SER A 143 -3.06 -11.00 11.98
CA SER A 143 -4.12 -10.01 12.16
C SER A 143 -3.71 -8.60 11.71
N PHE A 144 -4.73 -7.77 11.42
CA PHE A 144 -4.55 -6.36 11.09
C PHE A 144 -3.89 -5.60 12.23
N TRP A 145 -4.30 -5.87 13.48
CA TRP A 145 -3.71 -5.24 14.66
C TRP A 145 -2.25 -5.62 14.86
N GLU A 146 -1.88 -6.86 14.56
CA GLU A 146 -0.48 -7.30 14.60
C GLU A 146 0.35 -6.58 13.54
N ALA A 147 -0.17 -6.43 12.31
CA ALA A 147 0.50 -5.64 11.28
C ALA A 147 0.65 -4.17 11.71
N LEU A 148 -0.42 -3.56 12.24
CA LEU A 148 -0.43 -2.16 12.68
C LEU A 148 0.54 -1.89 13.83
N THR A 149 0.55 -2.75 14.83
CA THR A 149 1.49 -2.63 15.95
C THR A 149 2.94 -2.80 15.49
N SER A 150 3.21 -3.74 14.58
CA SER A 150 4.53 -3.92 13.97
C SER A 150 4.97 -2.70 13.16
N HIS A 151 4.04 -2.08 12.43
CA HIS A 151 4.30 -0.83 11.70
C HIS A 151 4.64 0.33 12.65
N ILE A 152 3.84 0.54 13.71
CA ILE A 152 4.10 1.59 14.70
C ILE A 152 5.45 1.39 15.40
N ARG A 153 5.82 0.15 15.72
CA ARG A 153 7.16 -0.16 16.27
C ARG A 153 8.27 0.17 15.29
N THR A 154 8.08 -0.17 14.01
CA THR A 154 9.03 0.15 12.94
C THR A 154 9.22 1.66 12.80
N LEU A 155 8.12 2.44 12.83
CA LEU A 155 8.18 3.90 12.82
C LEU A 155 8.91 4.46 14.05
N ARG A 156 8.64 3.95 15.25
CA ARG A 156 9.36 4.37 16.47
C ARG A 156 10.86 4.07 16.37
N ARG A 157 11.23 2.92 15.82
CA ARG A 157 12.63 2.56 15.59
C ARG A 157 13.30 3.53 14.61
N PHE A 158 12.62 3.89 13.51
CA PHE A 158 13.14 4.87 12.56
C PHE A 158 13.20 6.29 13.13
N GLY A 159 12.27 6.65 14.03
CA GLY A 159 12.30 7.93 14.74
C GLY A 159 13.34 8.02 15.86
N ASN A 160 13.81 6.87 16.37
CA ASN A 160 14.80 6.76 17.44
C ASN A 160 16.23 6.46 16.93
N ILE A 161 16.47 6.51 15.61
CA ILE A 161 17.85 6.47 15.12
C ILE A 161 18.57 7.69 15.72
N PRO A 162 19.76 7.55 16.32
CA PRO A 162 20.48 8.64 16.98
C PRO A 162 21.04 9.69 16.00
N THR A 163 20.20 10.26 15.14
CA THR A 163 20.59 11.10 13.99
C THR A 163 20.67 12.60 14.29
N LEU A 164 20.90 13.01 15.54
CA LEU A 164 21.25 14.41 15.80
C LEU A 164 22.52 14.56 16.65
N ASN A 165 22.66 13.76 17.72
CA ASN A 165 23.88 13.83 18.53
C ASN A 165 25.06 13.11 17.89
N GLU A 166 24.87 12.02 17.13
CA GLU A 166 25.96 11.35 16.39
C GLU A 166 26.29 12.04 15.05
N ALA A 167 25.36 12.84 14.51
CA ALA A 167 25.58 13.61 13.28
C ALA A 167 26.28 14.96 13.52
N LEU A 168 26.29 15.42 14.78
CA LEU A 168 26.91 16.66 15.24
C LEU A 168 28.12 16.44 16.16
N SER A 169 28.47 15.19 16.49
CA SER A 169 29.71 14.79 17.17
C SER A 169 30.76 14.33 16.15
#